data_AF-A0A1W9PSE4-F1
#
_entry.id   AF-A0A1W9PSE4-F1
#
_cell.length_a   1.000
_cell.length_b   1.000
_cell.length_c   1.000
_cell.angle_alpha   90.00
_cell.angle_beta   90.00
_cell.angle_gamma   90.00
#
_symmetry.space_group_name_H-M   'P 1'
#
loop_
_entity.id
_entity.type
_entity.pdbx_description
1 polymer ?
#
loop_
_entity_poly.entity_id
_entity_poly.type
_entity_poly.pdbx_seq_one_letter_code
_entity_poly.pdbx_strand_id
1 'polypeptide(L)'
;MENKPKTDEWNATLNGDYLWSNVNFGEAVTKTMTPLTWSVIQFTLDDWIYLPGYPTVGNIGGYPYLNISIFASLFKAIGRNQQDLLEFMEGTLYMRLPNEMQIPLIPLSLKMAFSGLRNLARVQNKQRRGIKRLPDYLANNLEWFKQTRAQIEAEESKSALVTLWRNEIKPHIKDGVWTALGAATYSSDYTLKLRRELSALVGDEDANILIANLSDDTELLPSLEPIMGLAKITNGELTREFYLEQFGHRGPHEFELSVSRPVEDSQWLDQELSNFQASPVNIAALLGCVLPN
;
A
#
# COMPACT_ATOMS: atom_id res chain seq x y z
N MET A 1 -36.55 -16.48 17.82
CA MET A 1 -35.30 -15.73 17.65
C MET A 1 -35.46 -14.92 16.38
N GLU A 2 -35.61 -13.61 16.54
CA GLU A 2 -35.83 -12.67 15.45
C GLU A 2 -34.59 -12.64 14.56
N ASN A 3 -34.78 -12.99 13.29
CA ASN A 3 -33.73 -12.97 12.28
C ASN A 3 -33.50 -11.49 11.91
N LYS A 4 -32.74 -10.77 12.73
CA LYS A 4 -32.30 -9.41 12.37
C LYS A 4 -31.62 -9.51 11.01
N PRO A 5 -31.97 -8.64 10.03
CA PRO A 5 -31.17 -8.54 8.83
C PRO A 5 -29.73 -8.31 9.29
N LYS A 6 -28.78 -9.11 8.79
CA LYS A 6 -27.37 -8.74 8.88
C LYS A 6 -27.28 -7.40 8.17
N THR A 7 -27.32 -6.31 8.92
CA THR A 7 -26.70 -5.08 8.47
C THR A 7 -25.28 -5.49 8.13
N ASP A 8 -24.89 -5.36 6.86
CA ASP A 8 -23.49 -5.44 6.44
C ASP A 8 -22.77 -4.24 7.06
N GLU A 9 -22.72 -4.23 8.39
CA GLU A 9 -22.14 -3.16 9.16
C GLU A 9 -20.65 -3.25 8.93
N TRP A 10 -20.10 -2.21 8.34
CA TRP A 10 -18.67 -2.08 8.08
C TRP A 10 -17.95 -1.72 9.36
N ASN A 11 -17.92 -2.71 10.25
CA ASN A 11 -17.37 -2.55 11.56
C ASN A 11 -16.74 -3.86 12.05
N ALA A 12 -15.47 -4.04 11.72
CA ALA A 12 -14.69 -5.21 12.11
C ALA A 12 -14.52 -5.34 13.64
N THR A 13 -14.74 -4.26 14.40
CA THR A 13 -14.66 -4.29 15.89
C THR A 13 -15.75 -5.17 16.51
N LEU A 14 -16.85 -5.42 15.80
CA LEU A 14 -17.92 -6.32 16.25
C LEU A 14 -17.48 -7.79 16.33
N ASN A 15 -16.34 -8.14 15.72
CA ASN A 15 -15.83 -9.51 15.68
C ASN A 15 -14.89 -9.84 16.85
N GLY A 16 -14.68 -8.90 17.78
CA GLY A 16 -13.88 -9.09 18.99
C GLY A 16 -12.93 -7.94 19.29
N ASP A 17 -12.35 -8.01 20.49
CA ASP A 17 -11.41 -7.01 20.99
C ASP A 17 -10.02 -7.24 20.38
N TYR A 18 -9.65 -6.41 19.41
CA TYR A 18 -8.35 -6.45 18.75
C TYR A 18 -7.74 -5.05 18.69
N LEU A 19 -6.42 -4.99 18.60
CA LEU A 19 -5.73 -3.76 18.21
C LEU A 19 -5.76 -3.63 16.69
N TRP A 20 -6.42 -2.59 16.21
CA TRP A 20 -6.54 -2.25 14.79
C TRP A 20 -5.68 -1.04 14.48
N SER A 21 -4.97 -1.04 13.35
CA SER A 21 -4.18 0.09 12.91
C SER A 21 -4.45 0.44 11.45
N ASN A 22 -4.61 1.73 11.18
CA ASN A 22 -4.85 2.25 9.83
C ASN A 22 -3.62 2.93 9.23
N VAL A 23 -2.46 3.06 9.90
CA VAL A 23 -1.30 3.87 9.44
C VAL A 23 -1.03 3.78 7.92
N ASN A 24 -0.64 2.62 7.40
CA ASN A 24 -0.35 2.47 5.96
C ASN A 24 -1.60 2.56 5.07
N PHE A 25 -2.73 2.07 5.58
CA PHE A 25 -3.98 2.13 4.82
C PHE A 25 -4.53 3.54 4.72
N GLY A 26 -4.32 4.40 5.72
CA GLY A 26 -4.76 5.79 5.75
C GLY A 26 -3.97 6.68 4.80
N GLU A 27 -2.70 6.34 4.54
CA GLU A 27 -1.90 7.00 3.50
C GLU A 27 -2.45 6.74 2.10
N ALA A 28 -2.92 5.51 1.85
CA ALA A 28 -3.45 5.10 0.54
C ALA A 28 -4.96 5.38 0.38
N VAL A 29 -5.72 5.26 1.45
CA VAL A 29 -7.19 5.39 1.50
C VAL A 29 -7.53 6.58 2.41
N THR A 30 -7.51 7.76 1.80
CA THR A 30 -7.67 9.05 2.50
C THR A 30 -9.12 9.39 2.85
N LYS A 31 -10.09 8.73 2.21
CA LYS A 31 -11.53 8.92 2.42
C LYS A 31 -12.25 7.59 2.59
N THR A 32 -13.46 7.65 3.16
CA THR A 32 -14.35 6.49 3.29
C THR A 32 -14.61 5.85 1.93
N MET A 33 -14.39 4.53 1.85
CA MET A 33 -14.54 3.78 0.62
C MET A 33 -16.01 3.57 0.22
N THR A 34 -16.29 3.44 -1.06
CA THR A 34 -17.54 2.86 -1.54
C THR A 34 -17.54 1.32 -1.45
N PRO A 35 -18.72 0.66 -1.48
CA PRO A 35 -18.76 -0.81 -1.43
C PRO A 35 -18.01 -1.50 -2.57
N LEU A 36 -17.97 -0.86 -3.73
CA LEU A 36 -17.19 -1.32 -4.87
C LEU A 36 -15.68 -1.32 -4.52
N THR A 37 -15.16 -0.19 -4.04
CA THR A 37 -13.76 -0.07 -3.59
C THR A 37 -13.42 -1.11 -2.54
N TRP A 38 -14.25 -1.24 -1.50
CA TRP A 38 -14.01 -2.22 -0.45
C TRP A 38 -13.99 -3.66 -0.99
N SER A 39 -14.90 -4.02 -1.92
CA SER A 39 -14.91 -5.34 -2.54
C SER A 39 -13.62 -5.65 -3.31
N VAL A 40 -13.02 -4.64 -3.95
CA VAL A 40 -11.74 -4.77 -4.66
C VAL A 40 -10.58 -4.90 -3.70
N ILE A 41 -10.57 -4.17 -2.56
CA ILE A 41 -9.55 -4.37 -1.52
C ILE A 41 -9.66 -5.77 -0.91
N GLN A 42 -10.87 -6.21 -0.58
CA GLN A 42 -11.10 -7.57 -0.08
C GLN A 42 -10.61 -8.61 -1.07
N PHE A 43 -10.98 -8.48 -2.34
CA PHE A 43 -10.47 -9.34 -3.40
C PHE A 43 -8.95 -9.29 -3.45
N THR A 44 -8.33 -8.12 -3.47
CA THR A 44 -6.88 -7.95 -3.58
C THR A 44 -6.13 -8.63 -2.44
N LEU A 45 -6.67 -8.54 -1.22
CA LEU A 45 -6.02 -9.00 0.02
C LEU A 45 -6.58 -10.30 0.59
N ASP A 46 -7.51 -11.00 -0.09
CA ASP A 46 -8.14 -12.23 0.44
C ASP A 46 -7.16 -13.37 0.71
N ASP A 47 -5.98 -13.34 0.09
CA ASP A 47 -4.93 -14.33 0.22
C ASP A 47 -3.94 -13.96 1.33
N TRP A 48 -4.08 -12.75 1.90
CA TRP A 48 -3.25 -12.23 2.98
C TRP A 48 -3.77 -12.71 4.34
N ILE A 49 -3.88 -14.03 4.48
CA ILE A 49 -4.42 -14.68 5.68
C ILE A 49 -3.26 -15.21 6.52
N TYR A 50 -3.07 -14.65 7.71
CA TYR A 50 -2.13 -15.20 8.69
C TYR A 50 -2.82 -16.20 9.61
N LEU A 51 -3.95 -15.83 10.22
CA LEU A 51 -4.67 -16.70 11.16
C LEU A 51 -6.08 -17.00 10.64
N PRO A 52 -6.39 -18.25 10.24
CA PRO A 52 -7.72 -18.60 9.72
C PRO A 52 -8.84 -18.27 10.70
N GLY A 53 -9.92 -17.67 10.20
CA GLY A 53 -11.06 -17.24 11.00
C GLY A 53 -10.94 -15.83 11.58
N TYR A 54 -9.78 -15.20 11.46
CA TYR A 54 -9.55 -13.82 11.90
C TYR A 54 -9.15 -12.95 10.69
N PRO A 55 -9.89 -11.87 10.41
CA PRO A 55 -9.56 -11.00 9.28
C PRO A 55 -8.25 -10.25 9.56
N THR A 56 -7.25 -10.46 8.70
CA THR A 56 -6.01 -9.66 8.71
C THR A 56 -6.29 -8.19 8.46
N VAL A 57 -7.22 -7.91 7.54
CA VAL A 57 -7.68 -6.56 7.22
C VAL A 57 -9.18 -6.48 7.46
N GLY A 58 -9.59 -5.52 8.28
CA GLY A 58 -10.99 -5.24 8.61
C GLY A 58 -11.43 -3.88 8.06
N ASN A 59 -12.73 -3.70 7.85
CA ASN A 59 -13.32 -2.39 7.56
C ASN A 59 -13.96 -1.84 8.83
N ILE A 60 -13.54 -0.65 9.26
CA ILE A 60 -14.10 0.05 10.42
C ILE A 60 -14.47 1.46 9.96
N GLY A 61 -15.78 1.75 9.92
CA GLY A 61 -16.27 3.07 9.54
C GLY A 61 -15.94 3.48 8.10
N GLY A 62 -15.76 2.52 7.19
CA GLY A 62 -15.43 2.78 5.78
C GLY A 62 -13.94 2.86 5.46
N TYR A 63 -13.07 2.56 6.43
CA TYR A 63 -11.62 2.54 6.25
C TYR A 63 -11.03 1.15 6.50
N PRO A 64 -9.95 0.75 5.79
CA PRO A 64 -9.27 -0.50 6.05
C PRO A 64 -8.33 -0.38 7.26
N TYR A 65 -8.32 -1.39 8.12
CA TYR A 65 -7.43 -1.50 9.27
C TYR A 65 -6.73 -2.85 9.28
N LEU A 66 -5.45 -2.85 9.60
CA LEU A 66 -4.67 -4.05 9.86
C LEU A 66 -4.92 -4.53 11.30
N ASN A 67 -5.14 -5.84 11.47
CA ASN A 67 -5.30 -6.47 12.77
C ASN A 67 -3.93 -6.81 13.39
N ILE A 68 -3.47 -5.98 14.33
CA ILE A 68 -2.17 -6.13 15.00
C ILE A 68 -2.18 -7.31 15.97
N SER A 69 -3.34 -7.61 16.57
CA SER A 69 -3.51 -8.73 17.50
C SER A 69 -3.17 -10.09 16.89
N ILE A 70 -3.36 -10.27 15.58
CA ILE A 70 -2.95 -11.48 14.87
C ILE A 70 -1.43 -11.67 14.93
N PHE A 71 -0.67 -10.63 14.62
CA PHE A 71 0.80 -10.69 14.65
C PHE A 71 1.32 -10.90 16.07
N ALA A 72 0.78 -10.16 17.05
CA ALA A 72 1.14 -10.32 18.45
C ALA A 72 0.93 -11.75 18.96
N SER A 73 -0.20 -12.37 18.59
CA SER A 73 -0.53 -13.74 18.99
C SER A 73 0.41 -14.76 18.34
N LEU A 74 0.74 -14.60 17.06
CA LEU A 74 1.66 -15.49 16.35
C LEU A 74 3.10 -15.35 16.85
N PHE A 75 3.57 -14.13 17.15
CA PHE A 75 4.90 -13.89 17.74
C PHE A 75 5.02 -14.57 19.10
N LYS A 76 4.02 -14.39 19.97
CA LYS A 76 3.98 -15.07 21.26
C LYS A 76 3.98 -16.60 21.11
N ALA A 77 3.29 -17.15 20.12
CA ALA A 77 3.23 -18.59 19.87
C ALA A 77 4.59 -19.21 19.48
N ILE A 78 5.51 -18.41 18.93
CA ILE A 78 6.89 -18.84 18.59
C ILE A 78 7.91 -18.40 19.64
N GLY A 79 7.47 -17.93 20.81
CA GLY A 79 8.35 -17.50 21.89
C GLY A 79 9.00 -16.13 21.69
N ARG A 80 8.54 -15.33 20.73
CA ARG A 80 8.96 -13.95 20.56
C ARG A 80 8.22 -13.02 21.52
N ASN A 81 8.88 -11.96 21.94
CA ASN A 81 8.36 -11.00 22.89
C ASN A 81 7.67 -9.80 22.18
N GLN A 82 7.13 -8.87 22.96
CA GLN A 82 6.49 -7.66 22.41
C GLN A 82 7.49 -6.74 21.70
N GLN A 83 8.73 -6.66 22.17
CA GLN A 83 9.77 -5.87 21.52
C GLN A 83 10.04 -6.36 20.10
N ASP A 84 10.12 -7.68 19.88
CA ASP A 84 10.27 -8.27 18.55
C ASP A 84 9.11 -7.87 17.62
N LEU A 85 7.89 -7.78 18.15
CA LEU A 85 6.72 -7.32 17.40
C LEU A 85 6.83 -5.84 17.07
N LEU A 86 7.15 -4.98 18.04
CA LEU A 86 7.29 -3.54 17.84
C LEU A 86 8.35 -3.24 16.77
N GLU A 87 9.48 -3.93 16.86
CA GLU A 87 10.55 -3.89 15.88
C GLU A 87 10.11 -4.30 14.48
N PHE A 88 9.27 -5.33 14.36
CA PHE A 88 8.70 -5.77 13.09
C PHE A 88 7.64 -4.80 12.55
N MET A 89 6.82 -4.19 13.42
CA MET A 89 5.78 -3.22 13.04
C MET A 89 6.37 -1.87 12.60
N GLU A 90 7.30 -1.31 13.36
CA GLU A 90 8.05 -0.12 12.93
C GLU A 90 8.79 -0.43 11.63
N GLY A 91 9.30 -1.65 11.55
CA GLY A 91 10.03 -2.14 10.43
C GLY A 91 9.24 -2.16 9.12
N THR A 92 8.37 -3.14 9.03
CA THR A 92 7.70 -3.51 7.78
C THR A 92 6.50 -2.61 7.49
N LEU A 93 5.97 -1.92 8.50
CA LEU A 93 4.72 -1.18 8.40
C LEU A 93 4.85 0.29 8.80
N TYR A 94 6.07 0.80 9.00
CA TYR A 94 6.35 2.18 9.44
C TYR A 94 5.51 2.61 10.65
N MET A 95 5.12 1.65 11.48
CA MET A 95 4.15 1.83 12.54
C MET A 95 4.83 1.83 13.90
N ARG A 96 4.88 3.00 14.54
CA ARG A 96 5.36 3.14 15.92
C ARG A 96 4.23 2.95 16.90
N LEU A 97 4.27 1.84 17.63
CA LEU A 97 3.35 1.59 18.73
C LEU A 97 4.05 1.95 20.06
N PRO A 98 3.37 2.63 21.00
CA PRO A 98 3.91 2.87 22.34
C PRO A 98 4.28 1.56 23.05
N ASN A 99 5.38 1.55 23.81
CA ASN A 99 5.84 0.36 24.52
C ASN A 99 4.80 -0.14 25.55
N GLU A 100 4.05 0.79 26.13
CA GLU A 100 3.03 0.53 27.14
C GLU A 100 1.69 0.07 26.53
N MET A 101 1.57 0.07 25.19
CA MET A 101 0.35 -0.32 24.50
C MET A 101 0.02 -1.77 24.81
N GLN A 102 -1.16 -2.00 25.39
CA GLN A 102 -1.67 -3.35 25.62
C GLN A 102 -2.28 -3.88 24.33
N ILE A 103 -1.73 -4.98 23.82
CA ILE A 103 -2.22 -5.62 22.60
C ILE A 103 -3.05 -6.85 22.99
N PRO A 104 -4.37 -6.87 22.72
CA PRO A 104 -5.20 -8.04 22.97
C PRO A 104 -4.66 -9.25 22.21
N LEU A 105 -4.55 -10.39 22.89
CA LEU A 105 -4.07 -11.63 22.30
C LEU A 105 -5.23 -12.55 21.97
N ILE A 106 -5.15 -13.15 20.78
CA ILE A 106 -6.09 -14.16 20.33
C ILE A 106 -5.74 -15.49 21.02
N PRO A 107 -6.69 -16.15 21.68
CA PRO A 107 -6.45 -17.46 22.28
C PRO A 107 -6.21 -18.49 21.17
N LEU A 108 -4.97 -19.00 21.09
CA LEU A 108 -4.56 -19.95 20.05
C LEU A 108 -4.62 -21.39 20.57
N SER A 109 -5.39 -22.23 19.90
CA SER A 109 -5.20 -23.69 19.99
C SER A 109 -3.92 -24.11 19.26
N LEU A 110 -3.37 -25.29 19.59
CA LEU A 110 -2.19 -25.84 18.88
C LEU A 110 -2.42 -25.96 17.36
N LYS A 111 -3.65 -26.35 16.95
CA LYS A 111 -4.04 -26.42 15.53
C LYS A 111 -4.01 -25.05 14.88
N MET A 112 -4.53 -24.03 15.56
CA MET A 112 -4.51 -22.65 15.07
C MET A 112 -3.09 -22.11 14.95
N ALA A 113 -2.26 -22.31 15.98
CA ALA A 113 -0.85 -21.91 15.95
C ALA A 113 -0.10 -22.56 14.77
N PHE A 114 -0.23 -23.87 14.58
CA PHE A 114 0.38 -24.57 13.45
C PHE A 114 -0.13 -24.06 12.10
N SER A 115 -1.45 -23.83 11.97
CA SER A 115 -2.03 -23.27 10.75
C SER A 115 -1.51 -21.85 10.46
N GLY A 116 -1.31 -21.05 11.50
CA GLY A 116 -0.75 -19.71 11.42
C GLY A 116 0.69 -19.71 10.95
N LEU A 117 1.52 -20.60 11.49
CA LEU A 117 2.92 -20.76 11.04
C LEU A 117 3.02 -21.23 9.60
N ARG A 118 2.19 -22.19 9.19
CA ARG A 118 2.11 -22.65 7.81
C ARG A 118 1.71 -21.50 6.86
N ASN A 119 0.73 -20.68 7.26
CA ASN A 119 0.30 -19.53 6.49
C ASN A 119 1.37 -18.43 6.43
N LEU A 120 2.07 -18.16 7.53
CA LEU A 120 3.20 -17.24 7.56
C LEU A 120 4.28 -17.67 6.56
N ALA A 121 4.65 -18.95 6.56
CA ALA A 121 5.61 -19.50 5.59
C ALA A 121 5.09 -19.39 4.15
N ARG A 122 3.80 -19.63 3.91
CA ARG A 122 3.16 -19.45 2.59
C ARG A 122 3.23 -17.99 2.13
N VAL A 123 2.91 -17.03 3.00
CA VAL A 123 2.98 -15.59 2.71
C VAL A 123 4.41 -15.18 2.36
N GLN A 124 5.40 -15.58 3.18
CA GLN A 124 6.81 -15.31 2.91
C GLN A 124 7.25 -15.91 1.57
N ASN A 125 6.84 -17.14 1.25
CA ASN A 125 7.15 -17.77 -0.03
C ASN A 125 6.54 -17.01 -1.22
N LYS A 126 5.31 -16.51 -1.09
CA LYS A 126 4.67 -15.69 -2.13
C LYS A 126 5.40 -14.36 -2.31
N GLN A 127 5.74 -13.65 -1.23
CA GLN A 127 6.54 -12.42 -1.27
C GLN A 127 7.91 -12.63 -1.93
N ARG A 128 8.64 -13.69 -1.55
CA ARG A 128 9.93 -14.05 -2.17
C ARG A 128 9.79 -14.33 -3.67
N ARG A 129 8.72 -15.00 -4.09
CA ARG A 129 8.43 -15.19 -5.51
C ARG A 129 8.11 -13.87 -6.22
N GLY A 130 7.39 -12.97 -5.56
CA GLY A 130 7.11 -11.62 -6.04
C GLY A 130 8.39 -10.83 -6.28
N ILE A 131 9.31 -10.81 -5.30
CA ILE A 131 10.62 -10.16 -5.42
C ILE A 131 11.41 -10.71 -6.61
N LYS A 132 11.45 -12.04 -6.77
CA LYS A 132 12.14 -12.69 -7.91
C LYS A 132 11.55 -12.30 -9.27
N ARG A 133 10.25 -12.00 -9.32
CA ARG A 133 9.53 -11.59 -10.54
C ARG A 133 9.54 -10.07 -10.75
N LEU A 134 10.02 -9.29 -9.79
CA LEU A 134 9.95 -7.83 -9.83
C LEU A 134 10.58 -7.24 -11.11
N PRO A 135 11.75 -7.68 -11.60
CA PRO A 135 12.32 -7.14 -12.83
C PRO A 135 11.41 -7.34 -14.05
N ASP A 136 10.93 -8.57 -14.25
CA ASP A 136 10.01 -8.90 -15.34
C ASP A 136 8.67 -8.17 -15.21
N TYR A 137 8.18 -8.03 -13.97
CA TYR A 137 6.96 -7.29 -13.69
C TYR A 137 7.12 -5.82 -14.08
N LEU A 138 8.18 -5.15 -13.66
CA LEU A 138 8.43 -3.74 -14.01
C LEU A 138 8.60 -3.54 -15.52
N ALA A 139 9.28 -4.47 -16.20
CA ALA A 139 9.52 -4.37 -17.64
C ALA A 139 8.24 -4.51 -18.49
N ASN A 140 7.26 -5.30 -18.05
CA ASN A 140 6.12 -5.71 -18.88
C ASN A 140 4.76 -5.20 -18.41
N ASN A 141 4.62 -4.81 -17.13
CA ASN A 141 3.31 -4.54 -16.53
C ASN A 141 2.60 -3.32 -17.13
N LEU A 142 3.34 -2.27 -17.52
CA LEU A 142 2.75 -1.09 -18.16
C LEU A 142 2.09 -1.45 -19.50
N GLU A 143 2.81 -2.19 -20.34
CA GLU A 143 2.31 -2.63 -21.64
C GLU A 143 1.12 -3.57 -21.49
N TRP A 144 1.17 -4.50 -20.52
CA TRP A 144 0.05 -5.36 -20.19
C TRP A 144 -1.21 -4.58 -19.82
N PHE A 145 -1.09 -3.51 -19.01
CA PHE A 145 -2.23 -2.66 -18.66
C PHE A 145 -2.82 -1.92 -19.86
N LYS A 146 -1.97 -1.42 -20.76
CA LYS A 146 -2.42 -0.76 -22.01
C LYS A 146 -3.21 -1.72 -22.89
N GLN A 147 -2.67 -2.91 -23.13
CA GLN A 147 -3.31 -3.94 -23.95
C GLN A 147 -4.63 -4.42 -23.34
N THR A 148 -4.63 -4.71 -22.04
CA THR A 148 -5.82 -5.19 -21.34
C THR A 148 -6.93 -4.13 -21.33
N ARG A 149 -6.59 -2.85 -21.16
CA ARG A 149 -7.56 -1.75 -21.23
C ARG A 149 -8.20 -1.68 -22.63
N ALA A 150 -7.39 -1.71 -23.69
CA ALA A 150 -7.88 -1.69 -25.06
C ALA A 150 -8.80 -2.90 -25.36
N GLN A 151 -8.47 -4.08 -24.82
CA GLN A 151 -9.33 -5.27 -24.93
C GLN A 151 -10.67 -5.10 -24.21
N ILE A 152 -10.68 -4.52 -23.00
CA ILE A 152 -11.93 -4.24 -22.27
C ILE A 152 -12.80 -3.25 -23.06
N GLU A 153 -12.20 -2.19 -23.61
CA GLU A 153 -12.92 -1.14 -24.35
C GLU A 153 -13.49 -1.64 -25.69
N ALA A 154 -12.81 -2.58 -26.34
CA ALA A 154 -13.25 -3.15 -27.61
C ALA A 154 -14.25 -4.32 -27.47
N GLU A 155 -14.48 -4.84 -26.26
CA GLU A 155 -15.29 -6.04 -26.05
C GLU A 155 -16.72 -5.72 -25.60
N GLU A 156 -17.70 -6.06 -26.44
CA GLU A 156 -19.12 -5.86 -26.17
C GLU A 156 -19.79 -7.10 -25.52
N SER A 157 -19.15 -8.27 -25.60
CA SER A 157 -19.70 -9.52 -25.10
C SER A 157 -19.46 -9.72 -23.61
N LYS A 158 -20.56 -9.76 -22.84
CA LYS A 158 -20.53 -10.04 -21.39
C LYS A 158 -19.78 -11.33 -21.04
N SER A 159 -19.97 -12.40 -21.82
CA SER A 159 -19.27 -13.67 -21.56
C SER A 159 -17.77 -13.59 -21.84
N ALA A 160 -17.37 -12.80 -22.85
CA ALA A 160 -15.97 -12.57 -23.16
C ALA A 160 -15.30 -11.73 -22.08
N LEU A 161 -15.95 -10.65 -21.59
CA LEU A 161 -15.46 -9.87 -20.44
C LEU A 161 -15.30 -10.72 -19.18
N VAL A 162 -16.24 -11.62 -18.89
CA VAL A 162 -16.13 -12.56 -17.76
C VAL A 162 -14.94 -13.51 -17.95
N THR A 163 -14.68 -13.94 -19.18
CA THR A 163 -13.54 -14.81 -19.52
C THR A 163 -12.22 -14.06 -19.34
N LEU A 164 -12.13 -12.83 -19.86
CA LEU A 164 -11.00 -11.92 -19.69
C LEU A 164 -10.71 -11.69 -18.20
N TRP A 165 -11.73 -11.38 -17.40
CA TRP A 165 -11.58 -11.24 -15.96
C TRP A 165 -11.00 -12.50 -15.30
N ARG A 166 -11.58 -13.67 -15.58
CA ARG A 166 -11.22 -14.93 -14.91
C ARG A 166 -9.83 -15.43 -15.27
N ASN A 167 -9.46 -15.29 -16.55
CA ASN A 167 -8.27 -15.93 -17.10
C ASN A 167 -7.06 -14.99 -17.14
N GLU A 168 -7.28 -13.68 -17.26
CA GLU A 168 -6.20 -12.69 -17.46
C GLU A 168 -6.11 -11.74 -16.26
N ILE A 169 -7.15 -10.93 -16.02
CA ILE A 169 -7.10 -9.81 -15.07
C ILE A 169 -6.95 -10.29 -13.62
N LYS A 170 -7.81 -11.24 -13.18
CA LYS A 170 -7.78 -11.73 -11.81
C LYS A 170 -6.43 -12.39 -11.47
N PRO A 171 -5.89 -13.32 -12.27
CA PRO A 171 -4.56 -13.88 -12.03
C PRO A 171 -3.47 -12.81 -11.99
N HIS A 172 -3.49 -11.84 -12.91
CA HIS A 172 -2.49 -10.77 -12.97
C HIS A 172 -2.51 -9.90 -11.70
N ILE A 173 -3.69 -9.49 -11.23
CA ILE A 173 -3.82 -8.74 -9.96
C ILE A 173 -3.29 -9.58 -8.80
N LYS A 174 -3.68 -10.86 -8.72
CA LYS A 174 -3.26 -11.74 -7.62
C LYS A 174 -1.76 -11.92 -7.57
N ASP A 175 -1.10 -12.07 -8.71
CA ASP A 175 0.35 -12.19 -8.77
C ASP A 175 1.04 -10.85 -8.50
N GLY A 176 0.52 -9.75 -9.05
CA GLY A 176 1.04 -8.39 -8.86
C GLY A 176 1.04 -7.94 -7.39
N VAL A 177 0.01 -8.29 -6.62
CA VAL A 177 -0.05 -8.02 -5.16
C VAL A 177 1.16 -8.58 -4.43
N TRP A 178 1.60 -9.79 -4.78
CA TRP A 178 2.77 -10.40 -4.13
C TRP A 178 4.08 -9.78 -4.56
N THR A 179 4.15 -9.25 -5.78
CA THR A 179 5.29 -8.44 -6.24
C THR A 179 5.36 -7.13 -5.45
N ALA A 180 4.25 -6.39 -5.34
CA ALA A 180 4.20 -5.13 -4.59
C ALA A 180 4.50 -5.32 -3.09
N LEU A 181 3.78 -6.25 -2.43
CA LEU A 181 4.02 -6.55 -1.01
C LEU A 181 5.43 -7.11 -0.78
N GLY A 182 5.96 -7.90 -1.71
CA GLY A 182 7.32 -8.43 -1.64
C GLY A 182 8.37 -7.33 -1.74
N ALA A 183 8.23 -6.41 -2.69
CA ALA A 183 9.13 -5.27 -2.88
C ALA A 183 9.13 -4.34 -1.66
N ALA A 184 7.94 -4.01 -1.12
CA ALA A 184 7.81 -3.19 0.09
C ALA A 184 8.50 -3.85 1.29
N THR A 185 8.28 -5.16 1.50
CA THR A 185 8.93 -5.90 2.60
C THR A 185 10.45 -5.93 2.43
N TYR A 186 10.94 -6.21 1.21
CA TYR A 186 12.37 -6.25 0.92
C TYR A 186 13.06 -4.90 1.15
N SER A 187 12.42 -3.80 0.72
CA SER A 187 12.91 -2.44 0.95
C SER A 187 12.96 -2.12 2.44
N SER A 188 11.94 -2.52 3.20
CA SER A 188 11.92 -2.33 4.65
C SER A 188 13.09 -3.04 5.32
N ASP A 189 13.36 -4.31 5.00
CA ASP A 189 14.47 -5.07 5.60
C ASP A 189 15.83 -4.37 5.43
N TYR A 190 16.07 -3.77 4.25
CA TYR A 190 17.31 -3.04 3.95
C TYR A 190 17.39 -1.70 4.68
N THR A 191 16.36 -0.86 4.53
CA THR A 191 16.33 0.51 5.07
C THR A 191 16.32 0.54 6.59
N LEU A 192 15.68 -0.43 7.24
CA LEU A 192 15.61 -0.52 8.70
C LEU A 192 16.91 -0.93 9.34
N LYS A 193 17.58 -1.93 8.77
CA LYS A 193 18.87 -2.37 9.29
C LYS A 193 19.83 -1.18 9.29
N LEU A 194 19.87 -0.47 8.18
CA LEU A 194 20.66 0.75 8.03
C LEU A 194 20.23 1.84 9.03
N ARG A 195 18.92 2.06 9.22
CA ARG A 195 18.41 3.01 10.21
C ARG A 195 18.84 2.68 11.62
N ARG A 196 18.77 1.43 12.04
CA ARG A 196 19.18 1.01 13.39
C ARG A 196 20.68 1.19 13.60
N GLU A 197 21.48 0.79 12.61
CA GLU A 197 22.94 0.95 12.65
C GLU A 197 23.32 2.43 12.74
N LEU A 198 22.69 3.31 11.94
CA LEU A 198 22.93 4.74 12.00
C LEU A 198 22.42 5.37 13.30
N SER A 199 21.23 5.01 13.77
CA SER A 199 20.66 5.58 15.00
C SER A 199 21.51 5.23 16.23
N ALA A 200 22.11 4.04 16.25
CA ALA A 200 23.06 3.66 17.30
C ALA A 200 24.38 4.45 17.26
N LEU A 201 24.78 4.97 16.09
CA LEU A 201 26.03 5.70 15.89
C LEU A 201 25.87 7.21 16.09
N VAL A 202 24.80 7.80 15.57
CA VAL A 202 24.61 9.26 15.49
C VAL A 202 23.34 9.75 16.20
N GLY A 203 22.53 8.84 16.76
CA GLY A 203 21.22 9.17 17.32
C GLY A 203 20.13 9.22 16.25
N ASP A 204 18.86 9.20 16.69
CA ASP A 204 17.70 9.08 15.79
C ASP A 204 17.57 10.24 14.80
N GLU A 205 17.85 11.47 15.24
CA GLU A 205 17.68 12.67 14.42
C GLU A 205 18.67 12.69 13.25
N ASP A 206 19.97 12.57 13.56
CA ASP A 206 21.03 12.55 12.55
C ASP A 206 20.91 11.33 11.63
N ALA A 207 20.48 10.18 12.16
CA ALA A 207 20.23 8.99 11.35
C ALA A 207 19.10 9.21 10.33
N ASN A 208 18.03 9.91 10.71
CA ASN A 208 16.95 10.25 9.78
C ASN A 208 17.45 11.21 8.69
N ILE A 209 18.27 12.20 9.04
CA ILE A 209 18.87 13.13 8.07
C ILE A 209 19.77 12.39 7.08
N LEU A 210 20.61 11.47 7.57
CA LEU A 210 21.49 10.67 6.71
C LEU A 210 20.69 9.77 5.77
N ILE A 211 19.63 9.13 6.26
CA ILE A 211 18.79 8.23 5.44
C ILE A 211 17.96 8.97 4.41
N ALA A 212 17.43 10.14 4.77
CA ALA A 212 16.67 10.98 3.85
C ALA A 212 17.50 11.39 2.62
N ASN A 213 18.84 11.41 2.76
CA ASN A 213 19.79 11.77 1.70
C ASN A 213 20.48 10.55 1.04
N LEU A 214 20.01 9.32 1.26
CA LEU A 214 20.59 8.13 0.62
C LEU A 214 20.17 7.95 -0.85
N SER A 215 19.23 8.75 -1.34
CA SER A 215 18.92 8.84 -2.77
C SER A 215 20.10 9.44 -3.53
N ASP A 216 20.42 8.88 -4.69
CA ASP A 216 21.51 9.33 -5.56
C ASP A 216 21.36 10.85 -5.83
N ASP A 217 22.42 11.65 -5.65
CA ASP A 217 22.41 13.11 -5.87
C ASP A 217 22.00 13.49 -7.31
N THR A 218 21.99 12.50 -8.21
CA THR A 218 21.64 12.65 -9.62
C THR A 218 20.20 12.24 -9.96
N GLU A 219 19.50 11.50 -9.09
CA GLU A 219 18.13 11.02 -9.32
C GLU A 219 17.17 11.56 -8.25
N LEU A 220 16.19 12.34 -8.72
CA LEU A 220 15.17 12.98 -7.88
C LEU A 220 14.28 11.93 -7.19
N LEU A 221 13.72 12.27 -6.03
CA LEU A 221 12.73 11.43 -5.34
C LEU A 221 11.53 11.13 -6.26
N PRO A 222 11.24 9.85 -6.60
CA PRO A 222 10.12 9.49 -7.47
C PRO A 222 8.75 9.99 -6.96
N SER A 223 8.62 10.17 -5.64
CA SER A 223 7.41 10.72 -5.02
C SER A 223 7.13 12.18 -5.37
N LEU A 224 8.14 12.96 -5.78
CA LEU A 224 8.01 14.35 -6.18
C LEU A 224 7.76 14.51 -7.68
N GLU A 225 7.88 13.45 -8.48
CA GLU A 225 7.70 13.52 -9.93
C GLU A 225 6.34 14.10 -10.37
N PRO A 226 5.19 13.79 -9.72
CA PRO A 226 3.92 14.39 -10.11
C PRO A 226 3.88 15.91 -9.99
N ILE A 227 4.45 16.49 -8.93
CA ILE A 227 4.45 17.95 -8.76
C ILE A 227 5.51 18.62 -9.65
N MET A 228 6.66 17.96 -9.83
CA MET A 228 7.69 18.42 -10.76
C MET A 228 7.22 18.39 -12.21
N GLY A 229 6.42 17.39 -12.59
CA GLY A 229 5.85 17.30 -13.92
C GLY A 229 4.94 18.50 -14.24
N LEU A 230 4.21 19.04 -13.26
CA LEU A 230 3.43 20.27 -13.44
C LEU A 230 4.33 21.48 -13.72
N ALA A 231 5.45 21.60 -13.00
CA ALA A 231 6.45 22.64 -13.25
C ALA A 231 7.04 22.51 -14.67
N LYS A 232 7.40 21.29 -15.09
CA LYS A 232 7.94 21.02 -16.43
C LYS A 232 6.93 21.32 -17.55
N ILE A 233 5.63 21.03 -17.35
CA ILE A 233 4.58 21.45 -18.29
C ILE A 233 4.53 22.97 -18.40
N THR A 234 4.56 23.68 -17.25
CA THR A 234 4.51 25.15 -17.22
C THR A 234 5.69 25.78 -17.96
N ASN A 235 6.86 25.14 -17.93
CA ASN A 235 8.06 25.57 -18.63
C ASN A 235 8.14 25.10 -20.10
N GLY A 236 7.19 24.30 -20.58
CA GLY A 236 7.21 23.73 -21.93
C GLY A 236 8.21 22.58 -22.12
N GLU A 237 8.71 22.00 -21.04
CA GLU A 237 9.69 20.89 -21.03
C GLU A 237 9.02 19.51 -21.07
N LEU A 238 7.73 19.42 -20.74
CA LEU A 238 6.94 18.19 -20.71
C LEU A 238 5.59 18.40 -21.38
N THR A 239 5.14 17.43 -22.17
CA THR A 239 3.81 17.48 -22.77
C THR A 239 2.74 17.05 -21.76
N ARG A 240 1.52 17.52 -21.96
CA ARG A 240 0.36 17.18 -21.13
C ARG A 240 0.00 15.71 -21.25
N GLU A 241 0.10 15.17 -22.46
CA GLU A 241 -0.20 13.77 -22.78
C GLU A 241 0.78 12.84 -22.05
N PHE A 242 2.07 13.18 -22.08
CA PHE A 242 3.09 12.40 -21.37
C PHE A 242 2.88 12.45 -19.86
N TYR A 243 2.54 13.62 -19.31
CA TYR A 243 2.24 13.76 -17.89
C TYR A 243 1.07 12.87 -17.46
N LEU A 244 -0.04 12.88 -18.21
CA LEU A 244 -1.22 12.07 -17.88
C LEU A 244 -0.96 10.57 -18.08
N GLU A 245 -0.15 10.18 -19.06
CA GLU A 245 0.25 8.79 -19.24
C GLU A 245 1.05 8.28 -18.02
N GLN A 246 2.01 9.07 -17.54
CA GLN A 246 2.87 8.67 -16.42
C GLN A 246 2.20 8.84 -15.07
N PHE A 247 1.51 9.95 -14.82
CA PHE A 247 1.04 10.35 -13.50
C PHE A 247 -0.49 10.46 -13.39
N GLY A 248 -1.24 10.28 -14.48
CA GLY A 248 -2.69 10.45 -14.48
C GLY A 248 -3.47 9.39 -13.68
N HIS A 249 -2.77 8.42 -13.09
CA HIS A 249 -3.32 7.49 -12.11
C HIS A 249 -3.17 7.98 -10.65
N ARG A 250 -2.34 8.99 -10.39
CA ARG A 250 -2.00 9.51 -9.06
C ARG A 250 -2.92 10.67 -8.68
N GLY A 251 -3.66 10.54 -7.59
CA GLY A 251 -4.54 11.60 -7.11
C GLY A 251 -4.99 11.40 -5.67
N PRO A 252 -5.72 12.37 -5.08
CA PRO A 252 -6.15 12.30 -3.68
C PRO A 252 -7.09 11.12 -3.38
N HIS A 253 -7.69 10.53 -4.42
CA HIS A 253 -8.66 9.44 -4.35
C HIS A 253 -8.18 8.19 -5.11
N GLU A 254 -6.87 7.94 -5.13
CA GLU A 254 -6.22 6.88 -5.92
C GLU A 254 -6.85 5.48 -5.77
N PHE A 255 -7.35 5.15 -4.57
CA PHE A 255 -8.02 3.86 -4.31
C PHE A 255 -9.54 3.87 -4.49
N GLU A 256 -10.20 5.03 -4.58
CA GLU A 256 -11.66 5.10 -4.65
C GLU A 256 -12.17 4.96 -6.09
N LEU A 257 -12.80 3.82 -6.39
CA LEU A 257 -13.20 3.44 -7.74
C LEU A 257 -14.46 4.16 -8.25
N SER A 258 -15.23 4.81 -7.38
CA SER A 258 -16.40 5.61 -7.80
C SER A 258 -16.04 7.04 -8.23
N VAL A 259 -14.78 7.45 -8.05
CA VAL A 259 -14.28 8.77 -8.42
C VAL A 259 -13.40 8.63 -9.66
N SER A 260 -13.59 9.53 -10.63
CA SER A 260 -12.75 9.60 -11.82
C SER A 260 -11.30 9.84 -11.44
N ARG A 261 -10.40 9.08 -12.08
CA ARG A 261 -8.96 9.32 -11.98
C ARG A 261 -8.59 10.61 -12.73
N PRO A 262 -7.44 11.22 -12.40
CA PRO A 262 -6.94 12.38 -13.14
C PRO A 262 -6.96 12.22 -14.67
N VAL A 263 -6.56 11.06 -15.19
CA VAL A 263 -6.56 10.78 -16.64
C VAL A 263 -7.97 10.64 -17.24
N GLU A 264 -9.00 10.43 -16.41
CA GLU A 264 -10.40 10.24 -16.82
C GLU A 264 -11.19 11.56 -16.79
N ASP A 265 -10.66 12.60 -16.14
CA ASP A 265 -11.26 13.93 -16.05
C ASP A 265 -10.51 14.91 -16.96
N SER A 266 -11.17 15.36 -18.03
CA SER A 266 -10.59 16.25 -19.03
C SER A 266 -10.21 17.63 -18.50
N GLN A 267 -10.78 18.07 -17.37
CA GLN A 267 -10.52 19.38 -16.77
C GLN A 267 -9.49 19.32 -15.64
N TRP A 268 -9.17 18.13 -15.13
CA TRP A 268 -8.33 17.95 -13.95
C TRP A 268 -6.95 18.60 -14.11
N LEU A 269 -6.28 18.36 -15.24
CA LEU A 269 -4.92 18.88 -15.45
C LEU A 269 -4.91 20.41 -15.58
N ASP A 270 -5.94 21.00 -16.19
CA ASP A 270 -6.05 22.46 -16.27
C ASP A 270 -6.23 23.11 -14.90
N GLN A 271 -7.04 22.47 -14.04
CA GLN A 271 -7.23 22.92 -12.66
C GLN A 271 -5.93 22.80 -11.87
N GLU A 272 -5.21 21.68 -11.97
CA GLU A 272 -3.93 21.49 -11.28
C GLU A 272 -2.84 22.46 -11.75
N LEU A 273 -2.75 22.73 -13.05
CA LEU A 273 -1.82 23.73 -13.57
C LEU A 273 -2.18 25.14 -13.09
N SER A 274 -3.48 25.48 -13.04
CA SER A 274 -3.94 26.76 -12.51
C SER A 274 -3.63 26.90 -11.01
N ASN A 275 -3.86 25.85 -10.22
CA ASN A 275 -3.53 25.80 -8.80
C ASN A 275 -2.02 25.96 -8.57
N PHE A 276 -1.21 25.24 -9.36
CA PHE A 276 0.25 25.33 -9.30
C PHE A 276 0.75 26.73 -9.64
N GLN A 277 0.17 27.40 -10.66
CA GLN A 277 0.55 28.77 -11.01
C GLN A 277 0.11 29.80 -9.95
N ALA A 278 -1.04 29.59 -9.32
CA ALA A 278 -1.53 30.46 -8.25
C ALA A 278 -0.69 30.35 -6.97
N SER A 279 -0.12 29.17 -6.70
CA SER A 279 0.76 28.92 -5.56
C SER A 279 1.96 28.04 -5.96
N PRO A 280 2.95 28.62 -6.67
CA PRO A 280 4.09 27.86 -7.17
C PRO A 280 4.87 27.25 -6.02
N VAL A 281 5.06 25.94 -6.09
CA VAL A 281 5.88 25.24 -5.12
C VAL A 281 7.34 25.41 -5.50
N ASN A 282 8.15 25.94 -4.59
CA ASN A 282 9.59 26.05 -4.80
C ASN A 282 10.21 24.64 -4.69
N ILE A 283 10.30 23.97 -5.84
CA ILE A 283 10.88 22.63 -5.96
C ILE A 283 12.33 22.61 -5.44
N ALA A 284 13.12 23.67 -5.68
CA ALA A 284 14.48 23.77 -5.17
C ALA A 284 14.53 23.89 -3.63
N ALA A 285 13.53 24.50 -3.00
CA ALA A 285 13.42 24.53 -1.54
C ALA A 285 12.91 23.19 -0.96
N LEU A 286 12.06 22.46 -1.69
CA LEU A 286 11.67 21.10 -1.32
C LEU A 286 12.85 20.13 -1.37
N LEU A 287 13.71 20.29 -2.36
CA LEU A 287 14.97 19.53 -2.51
C LEU A 287 16.08 20.08 -1.59
N GLY A 288 16.02 21.36 -1.24
CA GLY A 288 17.02 22.12 -0.50
C GLY A 288 16.79 22.22 1.01
N CYS A 289 15.89 21.43 1.61
CA CYS A 289 15.88 21.19 3.06
C CYS A 289 17.07 20.32 3.53
N VAL A 290 18.12 20.24 2.71
CA VAL A 290 19.43 19.67 3.02
C VAL A 290 20.39 20.83 3.29
N LEU A 291 20.41 21.25 4.56
CA LEU A 291 21.32 22.18 5.26
C LEU A 291 21.49 23.63 4.70
N PRO A 292 21.41 24.66 5.58
CA PRO A 292 22.13 25.90 5.34
C PRO A 292 23.64 25.68 5.51
N ASN A 293 24.44 26.33 4.66
CA ASN A 293 25.91 26.41 4.77
C ASN A 293 26.40 26.77 6.18
#